data_AF-A0A9D2CV48-F1
#
_entry.id   AF-A0A9D2CV48-F1
#
_cell.length_a   1.000
_cell.length_b   1.000
_cell.length_c   1.000
_cell.angle_alpha   90.00
_cell.angle_beta   90.00
_cell.angle_gamma   90.00
#
_symmetry.space_group_name_H-M   'P 1'
#
loop_
_entity.id
_entity.type
_entity.pdbx_description
1 polymer ?
#
loop_
_entity_poly.entity_id
_entity_poly.type
_entity_poly.pdbx_seq_one_letter_code
_entity_poly.pdbx_strand_id
1 'polypeptide(L)'
;MMKKKAVSAILAAGMVCTAAGGGAALGAAAVTDDHMIDTTIVRHNLAGAPTVVVRLEEESQLSGLAGNAPASLIVRMDAEGNVVGSDGGSLGALTDLYADYIAGVMIPVVEIGGDAEAEKFIEIWEEELSIADMAVMSADAQALQKVRTRITGIRGIYDCTDVPLADESALYEQVRLSTLSMANVVLLTEEQSTVENVAYFQGRFKTVWTQLDGESEGDLFSIQNVVSSGTYGIVCTDFKSVYQAYRQYPERSVARISRNIAHRGLPMTAAENSVAGAQLAVEGGATHLEIDVHLTADDQVVVMHDGTIDRTTNGSGSVASMTLEQLRQYQIVRTYGGAEVDPEPIPTAEDMFRAFDGTGVVIVCEIKTSDTDVLQALRPVIEKYDFWDQLVFISFDLNMLAAAHEQLPQVPTAALAGFKSRDFDANVVKYNAMNTVVDATIGDMIETDYYDSMLKDRGYMSFFWTYGTAQDCVAAMAQGVYGLTNNAAATFGERVGALWGQEGQTMARDALDYDAPVQVVVQTYAGETNVFSGKVFSWRDCGTYAEVIARYTEAEDVLYTRAFRVDYASSDVDDTGKGGCGSAINGVSCAAAGGAVLSACLGVCAFRKKRRKQ
;
A
#
# COMPACT_ATOMS: atom_id res chain seq x y z
N MET A 1 -52.01 -47.88 -27.63
CA MET A 1 -52.94 -46.82 -27.18
C MET A 1 -52.20 -46.00 -26.11
N MET A 2 -51.47 -44.95 -26.51
CA MET A 2 -51.90 -43.54 -26.60
C MET A 2 -52.12 -42.82 -25.26
N LYS A 3 -51.25 -41.81 -25.03
CA LYS A 3 -51.37 -40.52 -24.30
C LYS A 3 -50.43 -40.40 -23.09
N LYS A 4 -49.23 -39.83 -23.25
CA LYS A 4 -48.84 -38.38 -23.23
C LYS A 4 -49.27 -37.63 -21.96
N LYS A 5 -48.28 -37.19 -21.17
CA LYS A 5 -48.04 -35.78 -20.80
C LYS A 5 -46.58 -35.59 -20.32
N ALA A 6 -45.92 -34.59 -20.89
CA ALA A 6 -44.63 -34.01 -20.50
C ALA A 6 -44.81 -33.11 -19.24
N VAL A 7 -43.83 -32.55 -18.53
CA VAL A 7 -42.63 -31.75 -18.87
C VAL A 7 -41.77 -31.59 -17.59
N SER A 8 -40.49 -31.24 -17.78
CA SER A 8 -39.55 -30.52 -16.90
C SER A 8 -38.52 -31.33 -16.13
N ALA A 9 -37.32 -31.40 -16.72
CA ALA A 9 -36.07 -31.72 -16.05
C ALA A 9 -35.48 -30.42 -15.47
N ILE A 10 -35.29 -30.40 -14.15
CA ILE A 10 -34.33 -29.53 -13.47
C ILE A 10 -33.14 -30.44 -13.17
N LEU A 11 -32.00 -30.21 -13.83
CA LEU A 11 -30.74 -30.87 -13.50
C LEU A 11 -30.20 -30.24 -12.21
N ALA A 12 -30.44 -30.92 -11.09
CA ALA A 12 -29.61 -30.78 -9.90
C ALA A 12 -28.33 -31.58 -10.13
N ALA A 13 -27.21 -30.90 -10.39
CA ALA A 13 -25.89 -31.53 -10.32
C ALA A 13 -25.49 -31.57 -8.84
N GLY A 14 -25.61 -32.75 -8.23
CA GLY A 14 -25.12 -33.01 -6.89
C GLY A 14 -23.60 -32.94 -6.87
N MET A 15 -23.06 -31.93 -6.17
CA MET A 15 -21.66 -31.88 -5.76
C MET A 15 -21.49 -32.88 -4.63
N VAL A 16 -20.75 -33.95 -4.88
CA VAL A 16 -20.42 -34.97 -3.90
C VAL A 16 -19.41 -34.36 -2.92
N CYS A 17 -19.85 -34.08 -1.70
CA CYS A 17 -18.97 -33.83 -0.57
C CYS A 17 -18.12 -35.07 -0.31
N THR A 18 -16.84 -35.02 -0.66
CA THR A 18 -15.82 -35.84 -0.01
C THR A 18 -15.19 -35.01 1.11
N ALA A 19 -15.65 -35.28 2.33
CA ALA A 19 -14.94 -34.90 3.54
C ALA A 19 -13.58 -35.61 3.54
N ALA A 20 -12.51 -34.84 3.34
CA ALA A 20 -11.15 -35.25 3.62
C ALA A 20 -10.59 -34.29 4.67
N GLY A 21 -10.73 -34.69 5.94
CA GLY A 21 -9.89 -34.17 7.01
C GLY A 21 -8.46 -34.60 6.72
N GLY A 22 -7.67 -33.65 6.25
CA GLY A 22 -6.24 -33.74 6.05
C GLY A 22 -5.76 -32.31 5.91
N GLY A 23 -5.10 -31.80 6.95
CA GLY A 23 -4.47 -30.48 6.88
C GLY A 23 -3.62 -30.44 5.62
N ALA A 24 -3.98 -29.55 4.70
CA ALA A 24 -3.12 -29.23 3.57
C ALA A 24 -1.86 -28.60 4.17
N ALA A 25 -0.85 -29.42 4.40
CA ALA A 25 0.50 -28.92 4.42
C ALA A 25 0.70 -28.26 3.06
N LEU A 26 0.65 -26.93 3.02
CA LEU A 26 1.07 -26.13 1.88
C LEU A 26 2.51 -26.54 1.58
N GLY A 27 2.66 -27.49 0.66
CA GLY A 27 3.94 -27.86 0.10
C GLY A 27 4.40 -26.69 -0.74
N ALA A 28 5.01 -25.69 -0.12
CA ALA A 28 5.90 -24.80 -0.84
C ALA A 28 6.88 -25.71 -1.59
N ALA A 29 6.97 -25.56 -2.91
CA ALA A 29 8.08 -26.13 -3.65
C ALA A 29 9.37 -25.77 -2.91
N ALA A 30 10.34 -26.68 -2.84
CA ALA A 30 11.59 -26.41 -2.13
C ALA A 30 12.27 -25.20 -2.77
N VAL A 31 12.15 -24.03 -2.13
CA VAL A 31 12.80 -22.80 -2.55
C VAL A 31 14.26 -22.91 -2.13
N THR A 32 15.17 -22.63 -3.06
CA THR A 32 16.57 -22.37 -2.76
C THR A 32 16.87 -20.96 -3.26
N ASP A 33 16.89 -20.00 -2.33
CA ASP A 33 17.25 -18.62 -2.65
C ASP A 33 18.46 -18.24 -1.79
N ASP A 34 19.64 -18.28 -2.40
CA ASP A 34 20.91 -17.81 -1.83
C ASP A 34 21.27 -16.38 -2.30
N HIS A 35 20.32 -15.70 -2.94
CA HIS A 35 20.50 -14.40 -3.59
C HIS A 35 19.56 -13.31 -3.05
N MET A 36 18.85 -13.55 -1.94
CA MET A 36 18.06 -12.53 -1.26
C MET A 36 18.93 -11.32 -0.88
N ILE A 37 18.41 -10.11 -1.13
CA ILE A 37 19.17 -8.88 -0.95
C ILE A 37 18.67 -8.03 0.22
N ASP A 38 19.61 -7.38 0.88
CA ASP A 38 19.38 -6.16 1.66
C ASP A 38 19.47 -4.98 0.68
N THR A 39 18.34 -4.32 0.38
CA THR A 39 18.30 -3.29 -0.68
C THR A 39 19.10 -2.05 -0.28
N THR A 40 19.55 -1.29 -1.29
CA THR A 40 20.35 -0.09 -1.03
C THR A 40 19.50 1.05 -0.49
N ILE A 41 19.74 1.44 0.76
CA ILE A 41 19.12 2.63 1.35
C ILE A 41 19.88 3.89 0.90
N VAL A 42 19.21 4.74 0.13
CA VAL A 42 19.75 6.03 -0.28
C VAL A 42 19.51 7.08 0.80
N ARG A 43 20.56 7.78 1.22
CA ARG A 43 20.42 8.85 2.22
C ARG A 43 19.56 10.01 1.72
N HIS A 44 18.49 10.30 2.47
CA HIS A 44 17.59 11.43 2.30
C HIS A 44 16.89 11.74 3.63
N ASN A 45 16.13 12.84 3.69
CA ASN A 45 15.41 13.26 4.90
C ASN A 45 13.90 12.92 4.89
N LEU A 46 13.43 12.23 3.85
CA LEU A 46 12.04 11.83 3.71
C LEU A 46 11.77 10.51 4.44
N ALA A 47 11.09 10.59 5.58
CA ALA A 47 10.63 9.44 6.34
C ALA A 47 9.53 8.68 5.56
N GLY A 48 9.67 7.35 5.48
CA GLY A 48 8.79 6.50 4.69
C GLY A 48 8.87 6.77 3.19
N ALA A 49 10.01 7.22 2.66
CA ALA A 49 10.16 7.46 1.22
C ALA A 49 9.69 6.25 0.38
N PRO A 50 8.95 6.48 -0.72
CA PRO A 50 8.52 5.39 -1.58
C PRO A 50 9.69 4.53 -2.05
N THR A 51 9.46 3.23 -2.21
CA THR A 51 10.44 2.36 -2.89
C THR A 51 10.63 2.81 -4.33
N VAL A 52 11.84 2.68 -4.86
CA VAL A 52 12.16 3.07 -6.24
C VAL A 52 12.30 1.82 -7.07
N VAL A 53 11.42 1.69 -8.06
CA VAL A 53 11.28 0.55 -8.95
C VAL A 53 11.57 1.02 -10.36
N VAL A 54 12.45 0.31 -11.07
CA VAL A 54 12.75 0.63 -12.46
C VAL A 54 12.00 -0.33 -13.37
N ARG A 55 11.34 0.19 -14.40
CA ARG A 55 10.85 -0.61 -15.53
C ARG A 55 11.88 -0.59 -16.66
N LEU A 56 12.31 -1.76 -17.08
CA LEU A 56 13.26 -1.91 -18.19
C LEU A 56 12.53 -1.70 -19.52
N GLU A 57 13.00 -0.76 -20.32
CA GLU A 57 12.48 -0.46 -21.65
C GLU A 57 13.48 -0.76 -22.76
N GLU A 58 14.78 -0.66 -22.50
CA GLU A 58 15.83 -0.92 -23.48
C GLU A 58 17.14 -1.42 -22.83
N GLU A 59 17.96 -2.13 -23.62
CA GLU A 59 19.21 -2.74 -23.15
C GLU A 59 20.21 -1.73 -22.56
N SER A 60 20.26 -0.50 -23.08
CA SER A 60 21.16 0.57 -22.62
C SER A 60 21.02 0.86 -21.13
N GLN A 61 19.81 0.71 -20.58
CA GLN A 61 19.52 1.00 -19.18
C GLN A 61 20.25 0.03 -18.24
N LEU A 62 20.47 -1.24 -18.65
CA LEU A 62 21.11 -2.27 -17.81
C LEU A 62 22.48 -1.83 -17.31
N SER A 63 23.27 -1.18 -18.16
CA SER A 63 24.59 -0.66 -17.78
C SER A 63 24.52 0.48 -16.75
N GLY A 64 23.40 1.19 -16.69
CA GLY A 64 23.14 2.32 -15.80
C GLY A 64 22.57 1.94 -14.43
N LEU A 65 22.19 0.66 -14.24
CA LEU A 65 21.67 0.12 -12.98
C LEU A 65 22.77 -0.20 -11.96
N ALA A 66 24.04 -0.15 -12.36
CA ALA A 66 25.18 -0.34 -11.46
C ALA A 66 25.36 0.86 -10.50
N GLY A 67 25.59 0.58 -9.21
CA GLY A 67 25.85 1.60 -8.17
C GLY A 67 24.78 1.62 -7.08
N ASN A 68 24.21 2.80 -6.78
CA ASN A 68 23.02 2.93 -5.90
C ASN A 68 21.80 2.39 -6.65
N ALA A 69 21.72 1.07 -6.81
CA ALA A 69 20.71 0.40 -7.60
C ALA A 69 19.29 0.71 -7.06
N PRO A 70 18.27 0.77 -7.93
CA PRO A 70 16.89 0.75 -7.48
C PRO A 70 16.60 -0.52 -6.68
N ALA A 71 15.53 -0.53 -5.90
CA ALA A 71 15.17 -1.69 -5.08
C ALA A 71 14.75 -2.88 -5.95
N SER A 72 13.93 -2.60 -6.97
CA SER A 72 13.35 -3.62 -7.86
C SER A 72 13.53 -3.26 -9.33
N LEU A 73 13.61 -4.28 -10.18
CA LEU A 73 13.62 -4.16 -11.63
C LEU A 73 12.43 -4.93 -12.21
N ILE A 74 11.52 -4.21 -12.87
CA ILE A 74 10.43 -4.77 -13.67
C ILE A 74 10.97 -5.10 -15.06
N VAL A 75 10.79 -6.35 -15.48
CA VAL A 75 11.09 -6.83 -16.83
C VAL A 75 9.83 -7.43 -17.45
N ARG A 76 9.53 -7.06 -18.69
CA ARG A 76 8.40 -7.64 -19.44
C ARG A 76 8.86 -8.89 -20.17
N MET A 77 8.13 -9.99 -20.03
CA MET A 77 8.45 -11.28 -20.66
C MET A 77 7.47 -11.62 -21.77
N ASP A 78 7.96 -12.14 -22.89
CA ASP A 78 7.15 -12.73 -23.96
C ASP A 78 6.81 -14.22 -23.71
N ALA A 79 5.97 -14.79 -24.58
CA ALA A 79 5.54 -16.19 -24.47
C ALA A 79 6.67 -17.21 -24.79
N GLU A 80 7.80 -16.74 -25.32
CA GLU A 80 8.99 -17.54 -25.58
C GLU A 80 9.97 -17.54 -24.39
N GLY A 81 9.76 -16.70 -23.38
CA GLY A 81 10.61 -16.58 -22.19
C GLY A 81 11.72 -15.53 -22.32
N ASN A 82 11.64 -14.66 -23.32
CA ASN A 82 12.58 -13.55 -23.49
C ASN A 82 12.05 -12.29 -22.80
N VAL A 83 12.98 -11.52 -22.23
CA VAL A 83 12.69 -10.16 -21.80
C VAL A 83 12.58 -9.28 -23.03
N VAL A 84 11.55 -8.46 -23.11
CA VAL A 84 11.28 -7.58 -24.25
C VAL A 84 11.28 -6.11 -23.83
N GLY A 85 11.94 -5.27 -24.63
CA GLY A 85 11.95 -3.82 -24.47
C GLY A 85 10.62 -3.19 -24.87
N SER A 86 10.46 -1.88 -24.65
CA SER A 86 9.22 -1.15 -24.95
C SER A 86 8.83 -1.19 -26.42
N ASP A 87 9.81 -1.32 -27.32
CA ASP A 87 9.65 -1.49 -28.77
C ASP A 87 9.23 -2.93 -29.19
N GLY A 88 9.16 -3.86 -28.24
CA GLY A 88 8.87 -5.28 -28.47
C GLY A 88 10.07 -6.09 -28.93
N GLY A 89 11.27 -5.50 -29.00
CA GLY A 89 12.51 -6.20 -29.29
C GLY A 89 12.98 -7.04 -28.10
N SER A 90 13.47 -8.25 -28.37
CA SER A 90 14.08 -9.11 -27.35
C SER A 90 15.38 -8.50 -26.83
N LEU A 91 15.49 -8.39 -25.50
CA LEU A 91 16.67 -7.96 -24.75
C LEU A 91 17.50 -9.16 -24.24
N GLY A 92 16.99 -10.39 -24.39
CA GLY A 92 17.66 -11.62 -23.98
C GLY A 92 16.73 -12.58 -23.24
N ALA A 93 17.21 -13.79 -22.94
CA ALA A 93 16.44 -14.73 -22.11
C ALA A 93 16.31 -14.20 -20.68
N LEU A 94 15.17 -14.46 -20.02
CA LEU A 94 14.95 -14.06 -18.63
C LEU A 94 16.04 -14.57 -17.67
N THR A 95 16.46 -15.82 -17.85
CA THR A 95 17.46 -16.48 -17.00
C THR A 95 18.85 -15.87 -17.14
N ASP A 96 19.26 -15.54 -18.37
CA ASP A 96 20.52 -14.85 -18.64
C ASP A 96 20.51 -13.44 -18.02
N LEU A 97 19.44 -12.67 -18.23
CA LEU A 97 19.33 -11.32 -17.66
C LEU A 97 19.33 -11.33 -16.13
N TYR A 98 18.61 -12.30 -15.53
CA TYR A 98 18.62 -12.48 -14.09
C TYR A 98 20.04 -12.73 -13.56
N ALA A 99 20.75 -13.69 -14.15
CA ALA A 99 22.11 -14.06 -13.72
C ALA A 99 23.13 -12.92 -13.92
N ASP A 100 23.04 -12.19 -15.03
CA ASP A 100 24.05 -11.19 -15.39
C ASP A 100 23.84 -9.84 -14.70
N TYR A 101 22.60 -9.46 -14.37
CA TYR A 101 22.25 -8.09 -13.95
C TYR A 101 21.44 -7.99 -12.64
N ILE A 102 20.65 -9.00 -12.27
CA ILE A 102 19.69 -8.89 -11.16
C ILE A 102 20.16 -9.64 -9.91
N ALA A 103 20.64 -10.87 -10.07
CA ALA A 103 20.94 -11.77 -8.96
C ALA A 103 21.87 -11.13 -7.92
N GLY A 104 21.39 -11.02 -6.67
CA GLY A 104 22.14 -10.41 -5.58
C GLY A 104 22.29 -8.88 -5.64
N VAL A 105 21.60 -8.20 -6.56
CA VAL A 105 21.68 -6.73 -6.75
C VAL A 105 20.31 -6.05 -6.61
N MET A 106 19.26 -6.60 -7.23
CA MET A 106 17.90 -6.03 -7.24
C MET A 106 16.85 -7.13 -7.05
N ILE A 107 15.64 -6.75 -6.64
CA ILE A 107 14.49 -7.66 -6.59
C ILE A 107 13.86 -7.77 -8.00
N PRO A 108 13.82 -8.95 -8.63
CA PRO A 108 13.14 -9.14 -9.91
C PRO A 108 11.63 -9.05 -9.79
N VAL A 109 11.01 -8.32 -10.71
CA VAL A 109 9.57 -8.32 -10.97
C VAL A 109 9.34 -8.70 -12.42
N VAL A 110 8.69 -9.84 -12.67
CA VAL A 110 8.41 -10.32 -14.03
C VAL A 110 6.99 -9.96 -14.42
N GLU A 111 6.85 -9.07 -15.40
CA GLU A 111 5.58 -8.67 -16.00
C GLU A 111 5.19 -9.64 -17.12
N ILE A 112 3.97 -10.19 -17.01
CA ILE A 112 3.39 -11.13 -17.97
C ILE A 112 2.09 -10.58 -18.57
N GLY A 113 1.90 -10.81 -19.86
CA GLY A 113 0.76 -10.25 -20.62
C GLY A 113 -0.53 -11.06 -20.57
N GLY A 114 -0.45 -12.36 -20.29
CA GLY A 114 -1.62 -13.25 -20.28
C GLY A 114 -1.25 -14.72 -20.05
N ASP A 115 -2.13 -15.61 -20.53
CA ASP A 115 -2.05 -17.05 -20.24
C ASP A 115 -0.79 -17.73 -20.76
N ALA A 116 -0.33 -17.36 -21.96
CA ALA A 116 0.83 -17.99 -22.59
C ALA A 116 2.13 -17.62 -21.85
N GLU A 117 2.30 -16.35 -21.50
CA GLU A 117 3.41 -15.84 -20.70
C GLU A 117 3.37 -16.42 -19.28
N ALA A 118 2.17 -16.60 -18.69
CA ALA A 118 2.02 -17.24 -17.38
C ALA A 118 2.53 -18.68 -17.36
N GLU A 119 2.12 -19.50 -18.33
CA GLU A 119 2.59 -20.89 -18.45
C GLU A 119 4.10 -20.94 -18.67
N LYS A 120 4.64 -20.07 -19.54
CA LYS A 120 6.07 -20.03 -19.80
C LYS A 120 6.88 -19.58 -18.58
N PHE A 121 6.37 -18.61 -17.82
CA PHE A 121 7.02 -18.15 -16.59
C PHE A 121 7.04 -19.26 -15.53
N ILE A 122 5.95 -20.02 -15.40
CA ILE A 122 5.89 -21.17 -14.49
C ILE A 122 6.96 -22.21 -14.85
N GLU A 123 7.07 -22.56 -16.14
CA GLU A 123 8.09 -23.49 -16.65
C GLU A 123 9.50 -23.02 -16.29
N ILE A 124 9.85 -21.78 -16.63
CA ILE A 124 11.18 -21.21 -16.34
C ILE A 124 11.46 -21.18 -14.83
N TRP A 125 10.46 -20.80 -14.02
CA TRP A 125 10.65 -20.73 -12.57
C TRP A 125 10.89 -22.11 -11.96
N GLU A 126 10.11 -23.13 -12.36
CA GLU A 126 10.23 -24.49 -11.83
C GLU A 126 11.50 -25.20 -12.29
N GLU A 127 11.94 -24.96 -13.53
CA GLU A 127 13.08 -25.69 -14.13
C GLU A 127 14.42 -24.98 -13.98
N GLU A 128 14.44 -23.64 -13.93
CA GLU A 128 15.68 -22.87 -14.07
C GLU A 128 15.96 -21.85 -12.95
N LEU A 129 14.93 -21.24 -12.33
CA LEU A 129 15.13 -20.17 -11.33
C LEU A 129 14.91 -20.62 -9.88
N SER A 130 13.70 -21.07 -9.53
CA SER A 130 13.32 -21.54 -8.19
C SER A 130 13.65 -20.60 -7.01
N ILE A 131 13.62 -19.29 -7.23
CA ILE A 131 13.88 -18.24 -6.22
C ILE A 131 12.60 -17.71 -5.57
N ALA A 132 12.67 -17.29 -4.30
CA ALA A 132 11.52 -16.75 -3.56
C ALA A 132 11.48 -15.23 -3.56
N ASP A 133 12.63 -14.58 -3.66
CA ASP A 133 12.71 -13.13 -3.63
C ASP A 133 12.41 -12.49 -4.99
N MET A 134 11.25 -12.84 -5.53
CA MET A 134 10.74 -12.38 -6.82
C MET A 134 9.28 -11.97 -6.70
N ALA A 135 8.82 -11.13 -7.62
CA ALA A 135 7.40 -10.90 -7.84
C ALA A 135 7.01 -11.21 -9.30
N VAL A 136 5.75 -11.61 -9.49
CA VAL A 136 5.09 -11.61 -10.80
C VAL A 136 4.08 -10.46 -10.85
N MET A 137 4.00 -9.77 -11.97
CA MET A 137 3.08 -8.66 -12.21
C MET A 137 2.21 -8.92 -13.45
N SER A 138 0.92 -8.56 -13.38
CA SER A 138 0.06 -8.56 -14.57
C SER A 138 -1.18 -7.69 -14.37
N ALA A 139 -1.69 -7.13 -15.47
CA ALA A 139 -3.05 -6.58 -15.54
C ALA A 139 -4.12 -7.67 -15.72
N ASP A 140 -3.74 -8.87 -16.18
CA ASP A 140 -4.63 -10.02 -16.26
C ASP A 140 -4.67 -10.76 -14.91
N ALA A 141 -5.73 -10.50 -14.15
CA ALA A 141 -5.94 -11.13 -12.84
C ALA A 141 -5.98 -12.66 -12.90
N GLN A 142 -6.41 -13.27 -14.02
CA GLN A 142 -6.46 -14.74 -14.16
C GLN A 142 -5.07 -15.31 -14.41
N ALA A 143 -4.27 -14.67 -15.28
CA ALA A 143 -2.88 -15.04 -15.51
C ALA A 143 -2.06 -14.92 -14.22
N LEU A 144 -2.24 -13.82 -13.48
CA LEU A 144 -1.59 -13.60 -12.19
C LEU A 144 -1.98 -14.67 -11.16
N GLN A 145 -3.28 -14.96 -11.03
CA GLN A 145 -3.78 -16.01 -10.14
C GLN A 145 -3.21 -17.40 -10.51
N LYS A 146 -3.15 -17.73 -11.81
CA LYS A 146 -2.56 -18.99 -12.29
C LYS A 146 -1.13 -19.15 -11.81
N VAL A 147 -0.29 -18.12 -12.00
CA VAL A 147 1.10 -18.15 -11.52
C VAL A 147 1.14 -18.27 -10.01
N ARG A 148 0.39 -17.45 -9.28
CA ARG A 148 0.50 -17.36 -7.81
C ARG A 148 -0.05 -18.57 -7.06
N THR A 149 -1.03 -19.26 -7.64
CA THR A 149 -1.54 -20.53 -7.08
C THR A 149 -0.61 -21.72 -7.37
N ARG A 150 0.19 -21.65 -8.44
CA ARG A 150 1.19 -22.66 -8.78
C ARG A 150 2.52 -22.42 -8.05
N ILE A 151 2.96 -21.17 -7.99
CA ILE A 151 4.19 -20.69 -7.36
C ILE A 151 3.80 -19.80 -6.19
N THR A 152 3.48 -20.42 -5.06
CA THR A 152 3.00 -19.70 -3.87
C THR A 152 4.11 -18.91 -3.17
N GLY A 153 5.37 -19.30 -3.32
CA GLY A 153 6.52 -18.72 -2.63
C GLY A 153 7.01 -17.35 -3.11
N ILE A 154 6.44 -16.76 -4.16
CA ILE A 154 6.81 -15.42 -4.69
C ILE A 154 5.73 -14.37 -4.37
N ARG A 155 5.93 -13.11 -4.74
CA ARG A 155 4.93 -12.04 -4.56
C ARG A 155 4.07 -11.85 -5.81
N GLY A 156 2.87 -11.31 -5.64
CA GLY A 156 1.99 -10.88 -6.73
C GLY A 156 1.80 -9.36 -6.73
N ILE A 157 1.80 -8.77 -7.92
CA ILE A 157 1.52 -7.36 -8.17
C ILE A 157 0.42 -7.27 -9.23
N TYR A 158 -0.67 -6.60 -8.89
CA TYR A 158 -1.80 -6.42 -9.81
C TYR A 158 -1.74 -5.05 -10.46
N ASP A 159 -1.69 -5.01 -11.79
CA ASP A 159 -1.63 -3.76 -12.55
C ASP A 159 -3.04 -3.24 -12.85
N CYS A 160 -3.40 -2.11 -12.24
CA CYS A 160 -4.70 -1.46 -12.39
C CYS A 160 -4.65 -0.24 -13.32
N THR A 161 -3.54 0.01 -14.01
CA THR A 161 -3.30 1.27 -14.75
C THR A 161 -4.31 1.51 -15.87
N ASP A 162 -4.87 0.44 -16.45
CA ASP A 162 -5.89 0.50 -17.51
C ASP A 162 -7.35 0.60 -17.00
N VAL A 163 -7.57 0.61 -15.68
CA VAL A 163 -8.92 0.57 -15.08
C VAL A 163 -9.32 1.92 -14.48
N PRO A 164 -10.43 2.56 -14.91
CA PRO A 164 -10.90 3.79 -14.29
C PRO A 164 -11.33 3.58 -12.82
N LEU A 165 -10.85 4.46 -11.93
CA LEU A 165 -11.16 4.43 -10.48
C LEU A 165 -12.11 5.59 -10.12
N ALA A 166 -13.32 5.56 -10.66
CA ALA A 166 -14.25 6.68 -10.61
C ALA A 166 -14.95 6.86 -9.26
N ASP A 167 -15.10 5.79 -8.48
CA ASP A 167 -15.81 5.77 -7.20
C ASP A 167 -15.30 4.63 -6.29
N GLU A 168 -15.82 4.58 -5.06
CA GLU A 168 -15.43 3.56 -4.06
C GLU A 168 -15.76 2.13 -4.49
N SER A 169 -16.81 1.91 -5.30
CA SER A 169 -17.12 0.58 -5.82
C SER A 169 -16.08 0.12 -6.84
N ALA A 170 -15.59 1.02 -7.70
CA ALA A 170 -14.49 0.74 -8.61
C ALA A 170 -13.18 0.46 -7.87
N LEU A 171 -12.90 1.22 -6.80
CA LEU A 171 -11.75 0.99 -5.93
C LEU A 171 -11.82 -0.37 -5.22
N TYR A 172 -12.97 -0.68 -4.61
CA TYR A 172 -13.18 -1.96 -3.93
C TYR A 172 -13.02 -3.14 -4.89
N GLU A 173 -13.54 -3.03 -6.12
CA GLU A 173 -13.37 -4.09 -7.11
C GLU A 173 -11.90 -4.40 -7.39
N GLN A 174 -11.01 -3.40 -7.40
CA GLN A 174 -9.58 -3.63 -7.55
C GLN A 174 -8.93 -4.22 -6.28
N VAL A 175 -9.41 -3.87 -5.08
CA VAL A 175 -9.02 -4.55 -3.83
C VAL A 175 -9.42 -6.03 -3.88
N ARG A 176 -10.64 -6.32 -4.34
CA ARG A 176 -11.18 -7.67 -4.48
C ARG A 176 -10.39 -8.49 -5.49
N LEU A 177 -10.16 -7.95 -6.70
CA LEU A 177 -9.43 -8.62 -7.77
C LEU A 177 -7.97 -8.87 -7.40
N SER A 178 -7.28 -7.90 -6.82
CA SER A 178 -5.90 -8.09 -6.33
C SER A 178 -5.81 -9.15 -5.24
N THR A 179 -6.79 -9.22 -4.32
CA THR A 179 -6.82 -10.27 -3.29
C THR A 179 -7.05 -11.65 -3.90
N LEU A 180 -8.01 -11.77 -4.83
CA LEU A 180 -8.30 -13.02 -5.53
C LEU A 180 -7.13 -13.51 -6.39
N SER A 181 -6.37 -12.60 -6.99
CA SER A 181 -5.18 -12.91 -7.80
C SER A 181 -3.92 -13.10 -6.97
N MET A 182 -4.02 -13.11 -5.64
CA MET A 182 -2.91 -13.28 -4.71
C MET A 182 -1.82 -12.20 -4.85
N ALA A 183 -2.27 -10.95 -4.97
CA ALA A 183 -1.45 -9.75 -5.01
C ALA A 183 -1.76 -8.80 -3.85
N ASN A 184 -0.70 -8.29 -3.22
CA ASN A 184 -0.78 -7.28 -2.17
C ASN A 184 -0.26 -5.92 -2.61
N VAL A 185 0.40 -5.84 -3.76
CA VAL A 185 0.75 -4.58 -4.40
C VAL A 185 -0.21 -4.33 -5.56
N VAL A 186 -0.70 -3.10 -5.67
CA VAL A 186 -1.43 -2.60 -6.84
C VAL A 186 -0.63 -1.49 -7.52
N LEU A 187 -0.57 -1.51 -8.86
CA LEU A 187 0.04 -0.45 -9.65
C LEU A 187 -1.05 0.50 -10.17
N LEU A 188 -0.86 1.80 -9.94
CA LEU A 188 -1.72 2.88 -10.41
C LEU A 188 -0.95 3.85 -11.31
N THR A 189 -1.63 4.59 -12.17
CA THR A 189 -1.08 5.75 -12.89
C THR A 189 -0.90 6.96 -11.97
N GLU A 190 -0.20 8.01 -12.44
CA GLU A 190 -0.10 9.28 -11.71
C GLU A 190 -1.47 9.92 -11.46
N GLU A 191 -2.37 9.84 -12.44
CA GLU A 191 -3.73 10.39 -12.38
C GLU A 191 -4.60 9.63 -11.37
N GLN A 192 -4.52 8.31 -11.37
CA GLN A 192 -5.24 7.45 -10.42
C GLN A 192 -4.74 7.61 -8.97
N SER A 193 -3.49 8.03 -8.79
CA SER A 193 -2.82 8.15 -7.48
C SER A 193 -3.18 9.45 -6.75
N THR A 194 -4.46 9.65 -6.47
CA THR A 194 -4.93 10.69 -5.54
C THR A 194 -4.64 10.27 -4.09
N VAL A 195 -4.64 11.24 -3.16
CA VAL A 195 -4.43 10.93 -1.72
C VAL A 195 -5.51 9.97 -1.24
N GLU A 196 -6.75 10.16 -1.70
CA GLU A 196 -7.93 9.38 -1.32
C GLU A 196 -7.87 7.95 -1.86
N ASN A 197 -7.50 7.76 -3.14
CA ASN A 197 -7.39 6.43 -3.73
C ASN A 197 -6.25 5.64 -3.08
N VAL A 198 -5.08 6.27 -2.94
CA VAL A 198 -3.92 5.69 -2.27
C VAL A 198 -4.25 5.33 -0.81
N ALA A 199 -4.95 6.22 -0.12
CA ALA A 199 -5.48 6.01 1.22
C ALA A 199 -6.41 4.80 1.32
N TYR A 200 -7.31 4.63 0.33
CA TYR A 200 -8.36 3.61 0.31
C TYR A 200 -7.77 2.21 0.19
N PHE A 201 -6.85 1.98 -0.75
CA PHE A 201 -6.16 0.70 -0.95
C PHE A 201 -5.33 0.31 0.28
N GLN A 202 -4.52 1.25 0.77
CA GLN A 202 -3.61 1.03 1.88
C GLN A 202 -4.33 0.72 3.20
N GLY A 203 -5.50 1.34 3.45
CA GLY A 203 -6.35 0.98 4.60
C GLY A 203 -6.90 -0.45 4.54
N ARG A 204 -6.85 -1.10 3.37
CA ARG A 204 -7.31 -2.47 3.12
C ARG A 204 -6.15 -3.42 2.84
N PHE A 205 -5.00 -3.16 3.45
CA PHE A 205 -3.78 -3.97 3.30
C PHE A 205 -3.31 -4.14 1.84
N LYS A 206 -3.51 -3.11 1.00
CA LYS A 206 -2.94 -3.06 -0.35
C LYS A 206 -1.88 -1.97 -0.45
N THR A 207 -0.65 -2.38 -0.76
CA THR A 207 0.44 -1.47 -1.06
C THR A 207 0.21 -0.85 -2.43
N VAL A 208 0.34 0.47 -2.52
CA VAL A 208 0.19 1.17 -3.80
C VAL A 208 1.56 1.54 -4.35
N TRP A 209 1.83 1.13 -5.59
CA TRP A 209 2.89 1.68 -6.41
C TRP A 209 2.29 2.59 -7.48
N THR A 210 3.00 3.66 -7.83
CA THR A 210 2.58 4.61 -8.85
C THR A 210 3.56 4.58 -10.02
N GLN A 211 3.07 4.33 -11.22
CA GLN A 211 3.80 4.47 -12.47
C GLN A 211 3.93 5.96 -12.81
N LEU A 212 5.16 6.43 -13.00
CA LEU A 212 5.40 7.75 -13.56
C LEU A 212 5.03 7.78 -15.04
N ASP A 213 4.45 8.90 -15.46
CA ASP A 213 4.23 9.21 -16.86
C ASP A 213 5.56 9.58 -17.51
N GLY A 214 5.75 9.22 -18.78
CA GLY A 214 7.00 9.49 -19.51
C GLY A 214 7.39 10.98 -19.55
N GLU A 215 6.41 11.90 -19.51
CA GLU A 215 6.65 13.35 -19.45
C GLU A 215 7.07 13.85 -18.05
N SER A 216 6.72 13.09 -17.00
CA SER A 216 7.07 13.37 -15.61
C SER A 216 8.47 12.86 -15.26
N GLU A 217 9.06 11.99 -16.08
CA GLU A 217 10.41 11.49 -15.85
C GLU A 217 11.46 12.59 -15.95
N GLY A 218 12.35 12.66 -14.95
CA GLY A 218 13.32 13.74 -14.83
C GLY A 218 12.74 15.06 -14.32
N ASP A 219 11.42 15.22 -14.22
CA ASP A 219 10.80 16.41 -13.63
C ASP A 219 10.52 16.21 -12.13
N LEU A 220 11.33 16.89 -11.31
CA LEU A 220 11.25 16.73 -9.87
C LEU A 220 9.92 17.24 -9.28
N PHE A 221 9.24 18.20 -9.93
CA PHE A 221 7.93 18.67 -9.47
C PHE A 221 6.88 17.55 -9.58
N SER A 222 6.79 16.89 -10.74
CA SER A 222 5.90 15.73 -10.92
C SER A 222 6.22 14.61 -9.93
N ILE A 223 7.50 14.26 -9.76
CA ILE A 223 7.93 13.21 -8.82
C ILE A 223 7.51 13.58 -7.39
N GLN A 224 7.75 14.82 -6.95
CA GLN A 224 7.34 15.30 -5.63
C GLN A 224 5.83 15.30 -5.47
N ASN A 225 5.08 15.62 -6.52
CA ASN A 225 3.62 15.53 -6.50
C ASN A 225 3.18 14.08 -6.26
N VAL A 226 3.76 13.12 -6.97
CA VAL A 226 3.49 11.68 -6.79
C VAL A 226 3.84 11.23 -5.37
N VAL A 227 4.98 11.66 -4.81
CA VAL A 227 5.30 11.39 -3.38
C VAL A 227 4.20 11.92 -2.46
N SER A 228 3.69 13.13 -2.69
CA SER A 228 2.61 13.72 -1.89
C SER A 228 1.26 13.00 -1.99
N SER A 229 1.08 12.02 -2.89
CA SER A 229 -0.09 11.14 -2.88
C SER A 229 -0.07 10.15 -1.71
N GLY A 230 1.10 9.93 -1.10
CA GLY A 230 1.33 8.92 -0.08
C GLY A 230 1.67 7.53 -0.63
N THR A 231 1.88 7.39 -1.95
CA THR A 231 2.23 6.12 -2.61
C THR A 231 3.44 5.44 -1.96
N TYR A 232 3.46 4.11 -1.90
CA TYR A 232 4.53 3.33 -1.26
C TYR A 232 5.67 2.97 -2.20
N GLY A 233 5.46 3.07 -3.51
CA GLY A 233 6.49 2.84 -4.52
C GLY A 233 6.30 3.71 -5.75
N ILE A 234 7.40 4.02 -6.43
CA ILE A 234 7.41 4.77 -7.69
C ILE A 234 8.06 3.88 -8.75
N VAL A 235 7.31 3.57 -9.81
CA VAL A 235 7.81 2.89 -11.00
C VAL A 235 8.22 3.94 -12.02
N CYS A 236 9.45 3.85 -12.52
CA CYS A 236 10.06 4.84 -13.42
C CYS A 236 11.08 4.19 -14.36
N THR A 237 11.61 4.94 -15.34
CA THR A 237 12.78 4.51 -16.14
C THR A 237 14.07 5.21 -15.69
N ASP A 238 13.98 6.45 -15.18
CA ASP A 238 15.09 7.19 -14.55
C ASP A 238 14.99 7.30 -13.02
N PHE A 239 15.50 6.30 -12.32
CA PHE A 239 15.54 6.30 -10.85
C PHE A 239 16.41 7.42 -10.23
N LYS A 240 17.34 8.01 -10.99
CA LYS A 240 18.27 9.00 -10.44
C LYS A 240 17.57 10.32 -10.14
N SER A 241 16.62 10.72 -10.99
CA SER A 241 15.76 11.88 -10.74
C SER A 241 14.87 11.67 -9.51
N VAL A 242 14.37 10.45 -9.28
CA VAL A 242 13.60 10.12 -8.06
C VAL A 242 14.45 10.30 -6.81
N TYR A 243 15.67 9.77 -6.78
CA TYR A 243 16.59 10.02 -5.67
C TYR A 243 17.01 11.49 -5.54
N GLN A 244 17.10 12.24 -6.64
CA GLN A 244 17.35 13.67 -6.59
C GLN A 244 16.19 14.42 -5.94
N ALA A 245 14.94 14.03 -6.22
CA ALA A 245 13.75 14.59 -5.60
C ALA A 245 13.73 14.32 -4.10
N TYR A 246 14.05 13.08 -3.66
CA TYR A 246 14.09 12.72 -2.23
C TYR A 246 15.10 13.56 -1.44
N ARG A 247 16.22 13.94 -2.06
CA ARG A 247 17.24 14.81 -1.44
C ARG A 247 16.80 16.27 -1.29
N GLN A 248 15.72 16.70 -1.94
CA GLN A 248 15.18 18.06 -1.78
C GLN A 248 14.33 18.21 -0.51
N TYR A 249 13.89 17.11 0.09
CA TYR A 249 13.07 17.16 1.29
C TYR A 249 13.92 17.64 2.50
N PRO A 250 13.42 18.61 3.29
CA PRO A 250 14.04 19.02 4.55
C PRO A 250 13.99 17.91 5.61
N GLU A 251 14.73 18.08 6.70
CA GLU A 251 14.61 17.22 7.88
C GLU A 251 13.16 17.14 8.36
N ARG A 252 12.78 15.98 8.90
CA ARG A 252 11.45 15.67 9.43
C ARG A 252 10.31 15.67 8.41
N SER A 253 10.64 15.52 7.13
CA SER A 253 9.64 15.31 6.08
C SER A 253 9.03 13.92 6.20
N VAL A 254 7.71 13.82 6.12
CA VAL A 254 7.01 12.52 6.13
C VAL A 254 6.25 12.35 4.82
N ALA A 255 6.42 11.21 4.15
CA ALA A 255 5.82 10.95 2.84
C ALA A 255 4.30 10.74 2.88
N ARG A 256 3.74 10.41 4.05
CA ARG A 256 2.34 10.02 4.20
C ARG A 256 1.81 10.24 5.61
N ILE A 257 0.51 10.45 5.71
CA ILE A 257 -0.22 10.51 6.98
C ILE A 257 -0.52 9.06 7.42
N SER A 258 -0.23 8.76 8.68
CA SER A 258 -0.43 7.43 9.27
C SER A 258 -1.91 7.07 9.45
N ARG A 259 -2.19 5.81 9.74
CA ARG A 259 -3.49 5.30 10.16
C ARG A 259 -3.53 5.14 11.66
N ASN A 260 -4.50 5.81 12.26
CA ASN A 260 -4.86 5.63 13.65
C ASN A 260 -5.75 4.39 13.77
N ILE A 261 -5.16 3.28 14.24
CA ILE A 261 -5.85 2.00 14.44
C ILE A 261 -6.10 1.83 15.94
N ALA A 262 -7.36 1.93 16.35
CA ALA A 262 -7.75 1.88 17.74
C ALA A 262 -7.79 0.43 18.24
N HIS A 263 -6.77 0.04 19.00
CA HIS A 263 -6.61 -1.31 19.55
C HIS A 263 -7.75 -1.62 20.52
N ARG A 264 -8.68 -2.49 20.15
CA ARG A 264 -9.89 -2.84 20.95
C ARG A 264 -10.74 -1.63 21.33
N GLY A 265 -10.74 -0.58 20.52
CA GLY A 265 -11.35 0.72 20.83
C GLY A 265 -10.45 1.61 21.68
N LEU A 266 -10.90 2.02 22.88
CA LEU A 266 -10.12 2.82 23.84
C LEU A 266 -9.86 2.02 25.14
N PRO A 267 -8.99 1.00 25.09
CA PRO A 267 -8.93 -0.05 26.10
C PRO A 267 -8.43 0.44 27.47
N MET A 268 -7.79 1.62 27.51
CA MET A 268 -7.30 2.24 28.74
C MET A 268 -8.37 3.02 29.51
N THR A 269 -9.40 3.53 28.82
CA THR A 269 -10.40 4.46 29.39
C THR A 269 -11.83 4.00 29.24
N ALA A 270 -12.10 3.02 28.37
CA ALA A 270 -13.39 2.39 28.17
C ALA A 270 -13.26 0.86 28.26
N ALA A 271 -14.39 0.16 28.28
CA ALA A 271 -14.43 -1.29 28.12
C ALA A 271 -13.76 -1.68 26.79
N GLU A 272 -12.68 -2.47 26.85
CA GLU A 272 -12.03 -2.98 25.63
C GLU A 272 -13.03 -3.86 24.85
N ASN A 273 -12.93 -3.88 23.52
CA ASN A 273 -13.77 -4.72 22.66
C ASN A 273 -15.28 -4.49 22.89
N SER A 274 -15.68 -3.27 23.28
CA SER A 274 -17.08 -2.85 23.42
C SER A 274 -17.51 -1.93 22.29
N VAL A 275 -18.81 -1.91 21.97
CA VAL A 275 -19.35 -0.96 20.97
C VAL A 275 -19.14 0.48 21.42
N ALA A 276 -19.39 0.81 22.69
CA ALA A 276 -19.18 2.16 23.21
C ALA A 276 -17.70 2.58 23.18
N GLY A 277 -16.78 1.69 23.56
CA GLY A 277 -15.34 1.95 23.47
C GLY A 277 -14.87 2.19 22.04
N ALA A 278 -15.43 1.45 21.07
CA ALA A 278 -15.17 1.65 19.66
C ALA A 278 -15.75 2.98 19.13
N GLN A 279 -16.97 3.35 19.54
CA GLN A 279 -17.60 4.63 19.15
C GLN A 279 -16.77 5.82 19.64
N LEU A 280 -16.35 5.81 20.90
CA LEU A 280 -15.48 6.84 21.46
C LEU A 280 -14.13 6.93 20.73
N ALA A 281 -13.59 5.80 20.25
CA ALA A 281 -12.36 5.80 19.46
C ALA A 281 -12.56 6.51 18.11
N VAL A 282 -13.65 6.20 17.41
CA VAL A 282 -13.99 6.84 16.11
C VAL A 282 -14.26 8.32 16.29
N GLU A 283 -15.03 8.71 17.31
CA GLU A 283 -15.24 10.13 17.68
C GLU A 283 -13.91 10.84 17.99
N GLY A 284 -12.94 10.12 18.56
CA GLY A 284 -11.58 10.60 18.80
C GLY A 284 -10.66 10.61 17.59
N GLY A 285 -11.15 10.26 16.39
CA GLY A 285 -10.40 10.29 15.15
C GLY A 285 -9.72 8.97 14.77
N ALA A 286 -10.21 7.82 15.27
CA ALA A 286 -9.77 6.52 14.78
C ALA A 286 -10.19 6.33 13.32
N THR A 287 -9.23 5.96 12.48
CA THR A 287 -9.48 5.61 11.07
C THR A 287 -9.83 4.14 10.89
N HIS A 288 -9.37 3.31 11.83
CA HIS A 288 -9.60 1.87 11.86
C HIS A 288 -9.91 1.45 13.30
N LEU A 289 -10.67 0.38 13.45
CA LEU A 289 -10.97 -0.27 14.72
C LEU A 289 -10.37 -1.66 14.70
N GLU A 290 -9.44 -1.96 15.61
CA GLU A 290 -9.00 -3.33 15.81
C GLU A 290 -9.92 -4.00 16.84
N ILE A 291 -10.36 -5.22 16.52
CA ILE A 291 -11.24 -6.03 17.37
C ILE A 291 -10.75 -7.47 17.41
N ASP A 292 -10.94 -8.12 18.55
CA ASP A 292 -10.56 -9.52 18.73
C ASP A 292 -11.80 -10.44 18.68
N VAL A 293 -11.77 -11.57 17.95
CA VAL A 293 -12.93 -12.47 17.86
C VAL A 293 -12.67 -13.92 18.26
N HIS A 294 -13.68 -14.52 18.91
CA HIS A 294 -13.77 -15.95 19.26
C HIS A 294 -15.12 -16.54 18.83
N LEU A 295 -15.15 -17.87 18.71
CA LEU A 295 -16.36 -18.65 18.45
C LEU A 295 -16.96 -19.19 19.77
N THR A 296 -18.27 -19.07 19.93
CA THR A 296 -19.03 -19.65 21.06
C THR A 296 -19.37 -21.12 20.83
N ALA A 297 -19.93 -21.80 21.84
CA ALA A 297 -20.36 -23.21 21.73
C ALA A 297 -21.56 -23.43 20.79
N ASP A 298 -22.22 -22.35 20.36
CA ASP A 298 -23.36 -22.32 19.43
C ASP A 298 -23.05 -21.51 18.15
N ASP A 299 -21.77 -21.51 17.75
CA ASP A 299 -21.25 -20.97 16.49
C ASP A 299 -21.56 -19.48 16.26
N GLN A 300 -21.63 -18.69 17.34
CA GLN A 300 -21.73 -17.23 17.27
C GLN A 300 -20.36 -16.59 17.43
N VAL A 301 -20.11 -15.49 16.72
CA VAL A 301 -18.82 -14.77 16.78
C VAL A 301 -18.93 -13.64 17.79
N VAL A 302 -18.20 -13.75 18.90
CA VAL A 302 -18.16 -12.75 19.97
C VAL A 302 -16.84 -11.99 19.93
N VAL A 303 -16.90 -10.72 20.33
CA VAL A 303 -15.78 -9.80 20.29
C VAL A 303 -15.16 -9.73 21.69
N MET A 304 -13.99 -10.34 21.85
CA MET A 304 -13.27 -10.46 23.12
C MET A 304 -11.82 -10.87 22.86
N HIS A 305 -10.88 -10.33 23.64
CA HIS A 305 -9.48 -10.69 23.49
C HIS A 305 -9.17 -12.10 24.01
N ASP A 306 -9.51 -12.35 25.27
CA ASP A 306 -9.15 -13.58 25.96
C ASP A 306 -10.12 -14.71 25.56
N GLY A 307 -9.64 -15.96 25.51
CA GLY A 307 -10.52 -17.13 25.34
C GLY A 307 -11.41 -17.43 26.57
N THR A 308 -11.35 -16.58 27.59
CA THR A 308 -12.12 -16.65 28.85
C THR A 308 -12.67 -15.28 29.21
N ILE A 309 -13.84 -15.23 29.86
CA ILE A 309 -14.48 -13.96 30.23
C ILE A 309 -13.92 -13.33 31.53
N ASP A 310 -13.04 -14.04 32.24
CA ASP A 310 -12.65 -13.79 33.63
C ASP A 310 -12.04 -12.40 33.89
N ARG A 311 -11.17 -11.92 32.99
CA ARG A 311 -10.39 -10.69 33.21
C ARG A 311 -11.26 -9.44 33.16
N THR A 312 -12.06 -9.31 32.11
CA THR A 312 -12.77 -8.06 31.77
C THR A 312 -14.22 -8.03 32.24
N THR A 313 -14.81 -9.19 32.58
CA THR A 313 -16.23 -9.28 32.93
C THR A 313 -16.48 -9.50 34.42
N ASN A 314 -17.75 -9.50 34.80
CA ASN A 314 -18.24 -9.90 36.11
C ASN A 314 -18.46 -11.42 36.25
N GLY A 315 -18.02 -12.23 35.28
CA GLY A 315 -18.16 -13.68 35.24
C GLY A 315 -16.84 -14.44 35.21
N SER A 316 -16.95 -15.76 34.99
CA SER A 316 -15.80 -16.64 34.73
C SER A 316 -16.20 -17.80 33.82
N GLY A 317 -15.31 -18.24 32.93
CA GLY A 317 -15.54 -19.37 32.04
C GLY A 317 -14.92 -19.18 30.66
N SER A 318 -14.78 -20.29 29.93
CA SER A 318 -14.27 -20.27 28.56
C SER A 318 -15.37 -19.89 27.57
N VAL A 319 -15.04 -18.98 26.65
CA VAL A 319 -15.94 -18.53 25.57
C VAL A 319 -16.42 -19.70 24.71
N ALA A 320 -15.50 -20.57 24.29
CA ALA A 320 -15.79 -21.75 23.46
C ALA A 320 -16.67 -22.81 24.17
N SER A 321 -16.87 -22.71 25.49
CA SER A 321 -17.72 -23.61 26.27
C SER A 321 -19.10 -23.03 26.59
N MET A 322 -19.39 -21.79 26.18
CA MET A 322 -20.60 -21.07 26.50
C MET A 322 -21.39 -20.73 25.23
N THR A 323 -22.71 -20.78 25.31
CA THR A 323 -23.58 -20.25 24.24
C THR A 323 -23.65 -18.73 24.29
N LEU A 324 -24.03 -18.07 23.21
CA LEU A 324 -24.25 -16.62 23.21
C LEU A 324 -25.29 -16.19 24.26
N GLU A 325 -26.35 -16.98 24.46
CA GLU A 325 -27.36 -16.72 25.49
C GLU A 325 -26.77 -16.71 26.91
N GLN A 326 -25.82 -17.62 27.18
CA GLN A 326 -25.11 -17.67 28.46
C GLN A 326 -24.14 -16.49 28.62
N LEU A 327 -23.41 -16.13 27.56
CA LEU A 327 -22.49 -14.98 27.58
C LEU A 327 -23.23 -13.66 27.81
N ARG A 328 -24.45 -13.51 27.26
CA ARG A 328 -25.32 -12.35 27.48
C ARG A 328 -25.75 -12.12 28.94
N GLN A 329 -25.51 -13.08 29.85
CA GLN A 329 -25.76 -12.90 31.28
C GLN A 329 -24.63 -12.12 31.98
N TYR A 330 -23.50 -11.91 31.32
CA TYR A 330 -22.33 -11.21 31.84
C TYR A 330 -22.11 -9.88 31.14
N GLN A 331 -21.39 -8.99 31.82
CA GLN A 331 -21.07 -7.66 31.32
C GLN A 331 -19.58 -7.41 31.46
N ILE A 332 -19.01 -6.68 30.51
CA ILE A 332 -17.67 -6.12 30.60
C ILE A 332 -17.73 -4.98 31.61
N VAL A 333 -16.96 -5.11 32.70
CA VAL A 333 -16.98 -4.16 33.83
C VAL A 333 -15.60 -3.62 34.15
N ARG A 334 -14.57 -4.02 33.40
CA ARG A 334 -13.20 -3.56 33.58
C ARG A 334 -12.56 -3.16 32.26
N THR A 335 -11.69 -2.15 32.32
CA THR A 335 -10.75 -1.81 31.24
C THR A 335 -9.65 -2.86 31.10
N TYR A 336 -8.84 -2.74 30.05
CA TYR A 336 -7.60 -3.51 29.89
C TYR A 336 -6.66 -3.36 31.10
N GLY A 337 -6.56 -2.14 31.64
CA GLY A 337 -5.77 -1.83 32.83
C GLY A 337 -6.39 -2.28 34.16
N GLY A 338 -7.58 -2.89 34.15
CA GLY A 338 -8.27 -3.40 35.33
C GLY A 338 -9.06 -2.36 36.12
N ALA A 339 -9.23 -1.14 35.61
CA ALA A 339 -10.09 -0.13 36.23
C ALA A 339 -11.55 -0.47 35.99
N GLU A 340 -12.42 -0.22 36.97
CA GLU A 340 -13.87 -0.41 36.81
C GLU A 340 -14.44 0.61 35.82
N VAL A 341 -15.40 0.18 35.01
CA VAL A 341 -16.13 0.99 34.03
C VAL A 341 -17.62 0.69 34.09
N ASP A 342 -18.41 1.55 33.46
CA ASP A 342 -19.84 1.29 33.29
C ASP A 342 -20.05 -0.05 32.57
N PRO A 343 -20.93 -0.94 33.07
CA PRO A 343 -21.11 -2.25 32.50
C PRO A 343 -21.63 -2.23 31.05
N GLU A 344 -20.88 -2.85 30.14
CA GLU A 344 -21.23 -3.02 28.72
C GLU A 344 -21.56 -4.49 28.42
N PRO A 345 -22.47 -4.80 27.49
CA PRO A 345 -22.65 -6.17 27.02
C PRO A 345 -21.40 -6.66 26.28
N ILE A 346 -21.12 -7.97 26.31
CA ILE A 346 -20.14 -8.60 25.41
C ILE A 346 -20.73 -8.53 23.99
N PRO A 347 -20.09 -7.82 23.04
CA PRO A 347 -20.67 -7.67 21.71
C PRO A 347 -20.41 -8.90 20.84
N THR A 348 -21.28 -9.09 19.86
CA THR A 348 -21.04 -9.97 18.71
C THR A 348 -20.35 -9.19 17.58
N ALA A 349 -19.81 -9.91 16.60
CA ALA A 349 -19.33 -9.27 15.36
C ALA A 349 -20.46 -8.49 14.66
N GLU A 350 -21.69 -9.01 14.69
CA GLU A 350 -22.87 -8.31 14.16
C GLU A 350 -23.16 -7.00 14.90
N ASP A 351 -22.99 -6.94 16.22
CA ASP A 351 -23.17 -5.70 16.97
C ASP A 351 -22.16 -4.63 16.54
N MET A 352 -20.91 -5.02 16.31
CA MET A 352 -19.87 -4.12 15.78
C MET A 352 -20.17 -3.68 14.35
N PHE A 353 -20.49 -4.61 13.44
CA PHE A 353 -20.70 -4.28 12.03
C PHE A 353 -21.91 -3.36 11.87
N ARG A 354 -23.00 -3.62 12.61
CA ARG A 354 -24.16 -2.72 12.66
C ARG A 354 -23.82 -1.33 13.18
N ALA A 355 -22.91 -1.21 14.14
CA ALA A 355 -22.55 0.08 14.74
C ALA A 355 -21.71 0.94 13.78
N PHE A 356 -20.95 0.32 12.87
CA PHE A 356 -20.02 0.99 11.97
C PHE A 356 -20.36 0.85 10.48
N ASP A 357 -21.54 0.30 10.16
CA ASP A 357 -22.09 0.23 8.82
C ASP A 357 -22.19 1.63 8.19
N GLY A 358 -21.61 1.80 7.00
CA GLY A 358 -21.58 3.07 6.27
C GLY A 358 -20.78 4.20 6.90
N THR A 359 -19.95 3.93 7.91
CA THR A 359 -19.11 4.97 8.55
C THR A 359 -17.79 5.21 7.81
N GLY A 360 -17.38 4.30 6.91
CA GLY A 360 -16.08 4.32 6.25
C GLY A 360 -14.92 3.83 7.12
N VAL A 361 -15.18 3.49 8.40
CA VAL A 361 -14.17 2.94 9.30
C VAL A 361 -13.90 1.48 8.94
N VAL A 362 -12.62 1.14 8.77
CA VAL A 362 -12.20 -0.24 8.52
C VAL A 362 -12.02 -1.00 9.83
N ILE A 363 -12.62 -2.17 9.94
CA ILE A 363 -12.42 -3.12 11.03
C ILE A 363 -11.24 -4.03 10.71
N VAL A 364 -10.22 -3.95 11.56
CA VAL A 364 -9.08 -4.87 11.61
C VAL A 364 -9.45 -5.99 12.57
N CYS A 365 -9.94 -7.11 12.05
CA CYS A 365 -10.49 -8.20 12.86
C CYS A 365 -9.40 -9.25 13.15
N GLU A 366 -8.93 -9.31 14.40
CA GLU A 366 -8.03 -10.36 14.87
C GLU A 366 -8.80 -11.65 15.18
N ILE A 367 -8.52 -12.71 14.44
CA ILE A 367 -9.07 -14.03 14.70
C ILE A 367 -8.17 -14.75 15.72
N LYS A 368 -8.69 -14.91 16.95
CA LYS A 368 -7.96 -15.48 18.09
C LYS A 368 -8.12 -16.99 18.25
N THR A 369 -9.21 -17.55 17.76
CA THR A 369 -9.46 -18.99 17.79
C THR A 369 -8.67 -19.71 16.70
N SER A 370 -8.30 -20.96 16.93
CA SER A 370 -7.78 -21.85 15.88
C SER A 370 -8.89 -22.58 15.12
N ASP A 371 -10.14 -22.40 15.53
CA ASP A 371 -11.30 -22.99 14.88
C ASP A 371 -11.70 -22.18 13.63
N THR A 372 -11.43 -22.74 12.45
CA THR A 372 -11.70 -22.08 11.16
C THR A 372 -13.19 -21.90 10.86
N ASP A 373 -14.09 -22.54 11.62
CA ASP A 373 -15.54 -22.36 11.43
C ASP A 373 -15.99 -20.93 11.78
N VAL A 374 -15.16 -20.16 12.50
CA VAL A 374 -15.36 -18.71 12.71
C VAL A 374 -15.52 -17.94 11.40
N LEU A 375 -14.82 -18.35 10.32
CA LEU A 375 -14.92 -17.71 9.01
C LEU A 375 -16.30 -17.97 8.36
N GLN A 376 -16.84 -19.19 8.53
CA GLN A 376 -18.18 -19.53 8.07
C GLN A 376 -19.24 -18.78 8.87
N ALA A 377 -19.04 -18.62 10.17
CA ALA A 377 -19.92 -17.87 11.05
C ALA A 377 -19.91 -16.35 10.77
N LEU A 378 -18.76 -15.79 10.34
CA LEU A 378 -18.65 -14.39 9.92
C LEU A 378 -19.35 -14.09 8.59
N ARG A 379 -19.27 -15.00 7.61
CA ARG A 379 -19.83 -14.79 6.26
C ARG A 379 -21.26 -14.21 6.24
N PRO A 380 -22.27 -14.80 6.90
CA PRO A 380 -23.64 -14.29 6.80
C PRO A 380 -23.78 -12.88 7.38
N VAL A 381 -22.94 -12.50 8.35
CA VAL A 381 -22.92 -11.15 8.91
C VAL A 381 -22.26 -10.18 7.92
N ILE A 382 -21.14 -10.57 7.30
CA ILE A 382 -20.48 -9.78 6.25
C ILE A 382 -21.46 -9.51 5.10
N GLU A 383 -22.13 -10.56 4.59
CA GLU A 383 -23.10 -10.45 3.49
C GLU A 383 -24.32 -9.59 3.86
N LYS A 384 -24.78 -9.67 5.10
CA LYS A 384 -25.93 -8.88 5.57
C LYS A 384 -25.68 -7.37 5.56
N TYR A 385 -24.45 -6.96 5.89
CA TYR A 385 -24.05 -5.55 5.98
C TYR A 385 -23.21 -5.08 4.78
N ASP A 386 -23.00 -5.94 3.78
CA ASP A 386 -22.08 -5.70 2.65
C ASP A 386 -20.68 -5.24 3.11
N PHE A 387 -20.21 -5.76 4.24
CA PHE A 387 -19.06 -5.23 4.98
C PHE A 387 -17.70 -5.58 4.35
N TRP A 388 -17.69 -6.02 3.10
CA TRP A 388 -16.51 -6.57 2.43
C TRP A 388 -15.41 -5.53 2.20
N ASP A 389 -15.79 -4.28 2.02
CA ASP A 389 -14.88 -3.17 1.83
C ASP A 389 -14.48 -2.50 3.15
N GLN A 390 -15.08 -2.86 4.29
CA GLN A 390 -14.73 -2.31 5.61
C GLN A 390 -14.08 -3.36 6.52
N LEU A 391 -13.63 -4.51 5.99
CA LEU A 391 -13.07 -5.60 6.78
C LEU A 391 -11.71 -6.04 6.25
N VAL A 392 -10.78 -6.25 7.19
CA VAL A 392 -9.53 -6.98 6.97
C VAL A 392 -9.30 -7.95 8.13
N PHE A 393 -8.58 -9.04 7.89
CA PHE A 393 -8.25 -10.02 8.94
C PHE A 393 -6.79 -9.95 9.36
N ILE A 394 -6.55 -10.15 10.65
CA ILE A 394 -5.22 -10.39 11.20
C ILE A 394 -5.22 -11.67 12.05
N SER A 395 -4.11 -12.40 12.09
CA SER A 395 -3.96 -13.56 12.99
C SER A 395 -2.50 -13.95 13.17
N PHE A 396 -2.17 -14.53 14.33
CA PHE A 396 -0.89 -15.23 14.55
C PHE A 396 -0.89 -16.64 13.96
N ASP A 397 -2.06 -17.22 13.68
CA ASP A 397 -2.17 -18.57 13.12
C ASP A 397 -2.19 -18.50 11.59
N LEU A 398 -1.08 -18.88 10.95
CA LEU A 398 -0.99 -18.92 9.50
C LEU A 398 -1.98 -19.90 8.87
N ASN A 399 -2.43 -20.95 9.57
CA ASN A 399 -3.46 -21.84 9.05
C ASN A 399 -4.82 -21.13 9.00
N MET A 400 -5.09 -20.22 9.94
CA MET A 400 -6.29 -19.38 9.89
C MET A 400 -6.25 -18.43 8.69
N LEU A 401 -5.09 -17.84 8.38
CA LEU A 401 -4.94 -16.99 7.20
C LEU A 401 -5.11 -17.78 5.90
N ALA A 402 -4.55 -18.99 5.82
CA ALA A 402 -4.79 -19.91 4.71
C ALA A 402 -6.29 -20.22 4.54
N ALA A 403 -6.98 -20.54 5.65
CA ALA A 403 -8.41 -20.80 5.64
C ALA A 403 -9.22 -19.56 5.24
N ALA A 404 -8.81 -18.36 5.65
CA ALA A 404 -9.45 -17.12 5.24
C ALA A 404 -9.33 -16.91 3.72
N HIS A 405 -8.22 -17.28 3.10
CA HIS A 405 -8.05 -17.22 1.64
C HIS A 405 -8.90 -18.24 0.90
N GLU A 406 -9.15 -19.40 1.48
CA GLU A 406 -10.03 -20.39 0.87
C GLU A 406 -11.52 -20.04 1.04
N GLN A 407 -11.90 -19.56 2.23
CA GLN A 407 -13.29 -19.36 2.59
C GLN A 407 -13.76 -17.94 2.27
N LEU A 408 -13.00 -16.90 2.57
CA LEU A 408 -13.34 -15.49 2.34
C LEU A 408 -12.27 -14.80 1.47
N PRO A 409 -12.03 -15.27 0.24
CA PRO A 409 -10.93 -14.80 -0.62
C PRO A 409 -11.03 -13.32 -1.04
N GLN A 410 -12.12 -12.63 -0.72
CA GLN A 410 -12.29 -11.21 -0.95
C GLN A 410 -11.71 -10.33 0.16
N VAL A 411 -11.42 -10.90 1.34
CA VAL A 411 -10.98 -10.14 2.52
C VAL A 411 -9.45 -10.16 2.61
N PRO A 412 -8.78 -9.01 2.54
CA PRO A 412 -7.33 -8.91 2.72
C PRO A 412 -6.88 -9.35 4.12
N THR A 413 -5.65 -9.88 4.21
CA THR A 413 -5.10 -10.42 5.46
C THR A 413 -3.73 -9.82 5.81
N ALA A 414 -3.45 -9.67 7.11
CA ALA A 414 -2.10 -9.45 7.64
C ALA A 414 -1.68 -10.57 8.61
N ALA A 415 -0.40 -10.94 8.57
CA ALA A 415 0.18 -11.89 9.50
C ALA A 415 0.68 -11.13 10.72
N LEU A 416 0.16 -11.50 11.90
CA LEU A 416 0.70 -11.00 13.15
C LEU A 416 2.03 -11.69 13.43
N ALA A 417 3.08 -10.90 13.53
CA ALA A 417 4.44 -11.42 13.58
C ALA A 417 5.29 -10.77 14.67
N GLY A 418 6.29 -11.53 15.10
CA GLY A 418 7.46 -10.96 15.76
C GLY A 418 8.74 -11.41 15.06
N PHE A 419 9.64 -10.49 14.75
CA PHE A 419 10.90 -10.72 14.04
C PHE A 419 12.06 -11.14 14.94
N LYS A 420 11.80 -11.71 16.14
CA LYS A 420 12.83 -12.10 17.11
C LYS A 420 13.91 -13.04 16.57
N SER A 421 13.64 -13.81 15.51
CA SER A 421 14.62 -14.69 14.88
C SER A 421 15.37 -14.06 13.70
N ARG A 422 14.99 -12.86 13.22
CA ARG A 422 15.47 -12.23 11.96
C ARG A 422 15.61 -13.23 10.79
N ASP A 423 14.83 -14.31 10.81
CA ASP A 423 14.81 -15.33 9.77
C ASP A 423 13.89 -14.84 8.65
N PHE A 424 14.36 -13.79 7.97
CA PHE A 424 13.63 -13.14 6.89
C PHE A 424 13.25 -14.15 5.82
N ASP A 425 14.21 -14.98 5.42
CA ASP A 425 14.09 -15.96 4.34
C ASP A 425 12.92 -16.91 4.59
N ALA A 426 12.85 -17.51 5.78
CA ALA A 426 11.75 -18.43 6.11
C ALA A 426 10.40 -17.72 6.27
N ASN A 427 10.40 -16.44 6.64
CA ASN A 427 9.18 -15.67 6.88
C ASN A 427 8.58 -15.11 5.59
N VAL A 428 9.40 -14.55 4.69
CA VAL A 428 8.92 -13.97 3.43
C VAL A 428 8.25 -15.03 2.56
N VAL A 429 8.79 -16.25 2.51
CA VAL A 429 8.16 -17.38 1.79
C VAL A 429 6.78 -17.72 2.35
N LYS A 430 6.62 -17.69 3.69
CA LYS A 430 5.33 -17.95 4.33
C LYS A 430 4.34 -16.83 4.04
N TYR A 431 4.76 -15.58 4.15
CA TYR A 431 3.89 -14.43 3.87
C TYR A 431 3.45 -14.38 2.40
N ASN A 432 4.38 -14.69 1.50
CA ASN A 432 4.10 -14.88 0.08
C ASN A 432 3.06 -15.99 -0.13
N ALA A 433 3.26 -17.17 0.46
CA ALA A 433 2.34 -18.30 0.29
C ALA A 433 0.93 -17.98 0.79
N MET A 434 0.83 -17.26 1.89
CA MET A 434 -0.42 -16.83 2.52
C MET A 434 -0.92 -15.49 2.01
N ASN A 435 -0.43 -14.98 0.87
CA ASN A 435 -0.71 -13.66 0.28
C ASN A 435 -1.12 -12.60 1.33
N THR A 436 -0.25 -12.37 2.30
CA THR A 436 -0.56 -11.54 3.47
C THR A 436 0.41 -10.39 3.58
N VAL A 437 -0.05 -9.22 4.06
CA VAL A 437 0.87 -8.19 4.56
C VAL A 437 1.37 -8.60 5.95
N VAL A 438 2.19 -7.76 6.57
CA VAL A 438 2.77 -8.03 7.90
C VAL A 438 2.33 -6.97 8.89
N ASP A 439 1.82 -7.41 10.04
CA ASP A 439 1.50 -6.56 11.19
C ASP A 439 2.36 -6.99 12.39
N ALA A 440 3.41 -6.23 12.67
CA ALA A 440 4.51 -6.69 13.52
C ALA A 440 4.52 -6.01 14.89
N THR A 441 5.09 -6.66 15.90
CA THR A 441 5.23 -6.00 17.20
C THR A 441 6.23 -4.84 17.15
N ILE A 442 5.94 -3.71 17.82
CA ILE A 442 6.85 -2.56 17.97
C ILE A 442 8.18 -2.95 18.63
N GLY A 443 8.20 -4.03 19.43
CA GLY A 443 9.42 -4.54 20.05
C GLY A 443 10.44 -5.07 19.03
N ASP A 444 9.95 -5.41 17.83
CA ASP A 444 10.77 -5.84 16.69
C ASP A 444 11.04 -4.71 15.68
N MET A 445 10.58 -3.48 15.97
CA MET A 445 11.07 -2.26 15.33
C MET A 445 12.49 -1.97 15.85
N ILE A 446 13.40 -2.92 15.66
CA ILE A 446 14.83 -2.77 15.90
C ILE A 446 15.41 -2.33 14.56
N GLU A 447 15.60 -1.02 14.42
CA GLU A 447 16.22 -0.33 13.28
C GLU A 447 15.29 -0.24 12.05
N THR A 448 14.77 0.96 11.79
CA THR A 448 13.99 1.29 10.57
C THR A 448 14.67 0.82 9.30
N ASP A 449 16.01 0.83 9.28
CA ASP A 449 16.82 0.39 8.16
C ASP A 449 16.52 -1.06 7.76
N TYR A 450 16.38 -1.98 8.73
CA TYR A 450 16.03 -3.38 8.42
C TYR A 450 14.62 -3.48 7.82
N TYR A 451 13.66 -2.74 8.36
CA TYR A 451 12.30 -2.75 7.81
C TYR A 451 12.28 -2.20 6.38
N ASP A 452 12.95 -1.07 6.17
CA ASP A 452 12.96 -0.36 4.90
C ASP A 452 13.62 -1.21 3.81
N SER A 453 14.73 -1.87 4.12
CA SER A 453 15.45 -2.65 3.11
C SER A 453 14.97 -4.09 2.94
N MET A 454 14.38 -4.69 3.98
CA MET A 454 13.93 -6.08 3.92
C MET A 454 12.45 -6.20 3.57
N LEU A 455 11.58 -5.27 3.97
CA LEU A 455 10.13 -5.41 3.82
C LEU A 455 9.52 -4.35 2.90
N LYS A 456 9.75 -3.06 3.18
CA LYS A 456 9.14 -1.96 2.42
C LYS A 456 9.39 -2.08 0.92
N ASP A 457 10.65 -2.35 0.55
CA ASP A 457 11.07 -2.43 -0.84
C ASP A 457 10.51 -3.64 -1.62
N ARG A 458 9.96 -4.63 -0.91
CA ARG A 458 9.22 -5.76 -1.48
C ARG A 458 7.71 -5.53 -1.52
N GLY A 459 7.26 -4.34 -1.11
CA GLY A 459 5.85 -3.98 -1.07
C GLY A 459 5.13 -4.42 0.20
N TYR A 460 5.84 -4.71 1.30
CA TYR A 460 5.21 -4.88 2.61
C TYR A 460 5.07 -3.52 3.30
N MET A 461 3.86 -3.13 3.67
CA MET A 461 3.58 -1.88 4.37
C MET A 461 3.75 -1.98 5.88
N SER A 462 4.13 -0.87 6.52
CA SER A 462 4.46 -0.84 7.94
C SER A 462 3.20 -0.76 8.79
N PHE A 463 2.75 -1.90 9.29
CA PHE A 463 1.76 -1.99 10.37
C PHE A 463 2.46 -2.51 11.62
N PHE A 464 2.29 -1.79 12.74
CA PHE A 464 2.88 -2.21 14.00
C PHE A 464 1.94 -2.09 15.20
N TRP A 465 2.10 -3.02 16.14
CA TRP A 465 1.35 -3.07 17.40
C TRP A 465 2.24 -3.38 18.62
N THR A 466 1.93 -3.00 19.84
CA THR A 466 0.91 -2.03 20.21
C THR A 466 1.62 -0.80 20.76
N TYR A 467 1.32 0.36 20.21
CA TYR A 467 1.79 1.62 20.78
C TYR A 467 1.01 1.92 22.07
N GLY A 468 1.73 2.04 23.18
CA GLY A 468 1.13 2.20 24.50
C GLY A 468 0.70 3.65 24.80
N THR A 469 1.41 4.63 24.24
CA THR A 469 1.20 6.05 24.53
C THR A 469 1.10 6.90 23.26
N ALA A 470 0.49 8.09 23.40
CA ALA A 470 0.48 9.09 22.35
C ALA A 470 1.89 9.50 21.90
N GLN A 471 2.85 9.56 22.83
CA GLN A 471 4.24 9.91 22.52
C GLN A 471 4.90 8.88 21.60
N ASP A 472 4.67 7.58 21.85
CA ASP A 472 5.20 6.51 21.01
C ASP A 472 4.60 6.58 19.60
N CYS A 473 3.30 6.88 19.51
CA CYS A 473 2.62 7.09 18.23
C CYS A 473 3.23 8.26 17.46
N VAL A 474 3.48 9.40 18.12
CA VAL A 474 4.11 10.58 17.49
C VAL A 474 5.51 10.27 17.00
N ALA A 475 6.30 9.54 17.79
CA ALA A 475 7.63 9.11 17.37
C ALA A 475 7.59 8.21 16.12
N ALA A 476 6.61 7.30 16.04
CA ALA A 476 6.43 6.41 14.89
C ALA A 476 5.94 7.16 13.64
N MET A 477 5.01 8.12 13.78
CA MET A 477 4.57 8.99 12.69
C MET A 477 5.76 9.74 12.08
N ALA A 478 6.64 10.31 12.91
CA ALA A 478 7.85 11.00 12.46
C ALA A 478 8.86 10.09 11.73
N GLN A 479 8.76 8.77 11.91
CA GLN A 479 9.56 7.77 11.19
C GLN A 479 8.86 7.25 9.91
N GLY A 480 7.67 7.75 9.58
CA GLY A 480 6.92 7.34 8.38
C GLY A 480 6.22 5.99 8.51
N VAL A 481 5.99 5.51 9.73
CA VAL A 481 5.17 4.32 9.98
C VAL A 481 3.75 4.57 9.53
N TYR A 482 3.19 3.65 8.75
CA TYR A 482 1.85 3.82 8.21
C TYR A 482 0.77 3.41 9.21
N GLY A 483 0.69 2.15 9.61
CA GLY A 483 -0.35 1.63 10.52
C GLY A 483 0.08 1.62 11.98
N LEU A 484 -0.67 2.32 12.84
CA LEU A 484 -0.39 2.47 14.27
C LEU A 484 -1.50 1.85 15.09
N THR A 485 -1.40 0.55 15.39
CA THR A 485 -2.30 -0.13 16.34
C THR A 485 -1.95 0.30 17.76
N ASN A 486 -2.84 1.06 18.40
CA ASN A 486 -2.49 1.82 19.60
C ASN A 486 -3.61 1.93 20.63
N ASN A 487 -3.21 2.13 21.90
CA ASN A 487 -4.09 2.27 23.06
C ASN A 487 -4.55 3.73 23.33
N ALA A 488 -4.13 4.69 22.50
CA ALA A 488 -4.29 6.11 22.72
C ALA A 488 -4.99 6.81 21.54
N ALA A 489 -5.84 6.09 20.80
CA ALA A 489 -6.34 6.55 19.50
C ALA A 489 -7.07 7.90 19.59
N ALA A 490 -7.76 8.18 20.71
CA ALA A 490 -8.44 9.45 20.93
C ALA A 490 -7.51 10.67 21.00
N THR A 491 -6.19 10.50 21.17
CA THR A 491 -5.25 11.62 21.20
C THR A 491 -4.90 12.17 19.81
N PHE A 492 -5.38 11.52 18.75
CA PHE A 492 -5.14 11.94 17.37
C PHE A 492 -6.13 13.00 16.90
N GLY A 493 -7.26 13.21 17.58
CA GLY A 493 -8.37 14.02 17.08
C GLY A 493 -8.01 15.42 16.56
N GLU A 494 -7.04 16.10 17.18
CA GLU A 494 -6.57 17.43 16.76
C GLU A 494 -5.41 17.41 15.75
N ARG A 495 -4.81 16.23 15.48
CA ARG A 495 -3.67 16.07 14.57
C ARG A 495 -4.13 16.10 13.11
N VAL A 496 -3.22 16.44 12.19
CA VAL A 496 -3.47 16.42 10.74
C VAL A 496 -3.88 15.01 10.27
N GLY A 497 -5.13 14.89 9.79
CA GLY A 497 -5.69 13.69 9.15
C GLY A 497 -5.73 13.79 7.62
N ALA A 498 -5.86 14.99 7.06
CA ALA A 498 -5.70 15.28 5.63
C ALA A 498 -5.20 16.72 5.39
N LEU A 499 -4.56 16.94 4.25
CA LEU A 499 -3.90 18.21 3.90
C LEU A 499 -4.00 18.48 2.39
N TRP A 500 -4.56 19.63 2.01
CA TRP A 500 -4.63 20.08 0.61
C TRP A 500 -4.43 21.59 0.49
N GLY A 501 -4.22 22.09 -0.73
CA GLY A 501 -4.08 23.52 -0.96
C GLY A 501 -5.42 24.24 -0.96
N GLN A 502 -5.47 25.47 -0.44
CA GLN A 502 -6.67 26.29 -0.51
C GLN A 502 -6.88 26.76 -1.97
N GLU A 503 -8.05 26.50 -2.54
CA GLU A 503 -8.39 26.95 -3.89
C GLU A 503 -8.67 28.46 -3.95
N GLY A 504 -8.57 29.03 -5.16
CA GLY A 504 -8.93 30.43 -5.45
C GLY A 504 -7.93 31.46 -4.92
N GLN A 505 -6.71 31.04 -4.59
CA GLN A 505 -5.64 31.93 -4.16
C GLN A 505 -5.03 32.70 -5.33
N THR A 506 -4.54 33.90 -5.03
CA THR A 506 -3.81 34.73 -5.99
C THR A 506 -2.51 35.22 -5.38
N MET A 507 -1.43 35.23 -6.16
CA MET A 507 -0.17 35.85 -5.78
C MET A 507 0.49 36.59 -6.95
N ALA A 508 1.42 37.50 -6.64
CA ALA A 508 2.25 38.09 -7.68
C ALA A 508 3.23 37.04 -8.22
N ARG A 509 3.46 37.05 -9.54
CA ARG A 509 4.31 36.03 -10.20
C ARG A 509 5.76 36.08 -9.71
N ASP A 510 6.26 37.27 -9.40
CA ASP A 510 7.60 37.49 -8.83
C ASP A 510 7.71 37.17 -7.34
N ALA A 511 6.58 36.98 -6.66
CA ALA A 511 6.51 36.55 -5.26
C ALA A 511 6.45 35.02 -5.11
N LEU A 512 6.28 34.28 -6.20
CA LEU A 512 6.32 32.82 -6.20
C LEU A 512 7.76 32.33 -6.13
N ASP A 513 8.15 31.85 -4.96
CA ASP A 513 9.48 31.27 -4.70
C ASP A 513 9.36 30.21 -3.60
N TYR A 514 10.42 29.43 -3.42
CA TYR A 514 10.55 28.53 -2.28
C TYR A 514 10.32 29.30 -0.98
N ASP A 515 9.55 28.72 -0.07
CA ASP A 515 9.14 29.35 1.19
C ASP A 515 8.17 30.53 1.12
N ALA A 516 7.72 30.92 -0.08
CA ALA A 516 6.64 31.91 -0.21
C ALA A 516 5.39 31.43 0.54
N PRO A 517 4.69 32.32 1.27
CA PRO A 517 3.50 31.94 2.02
C PRO A 517 2.34 31.62 1.08
N VAL A 518 1.68 30.49 1.35
CA VAL A 518 0.45 30.05 0.67
C VAL A 518 -0.53 29.53 1.72
N GLN A 519 -1.81 29.56 1.42
CA GLN A 519 -2.83 28.99 2.30
C GLN A 519 -3.01 27.50 1.97
N VAL A 520 -3.12 26.70 3.02
CA VAL A 520 -3.42 25.26 2.96
C VAL A 520 -4.61 24.98 3.86
N VAL A 521 -5.35 23.93 3.53
CA VAL A 521 -6.46 23.44 4.32
C VAL A 521 -6.00 22.17 5.02
N VAL A 522 -6.21 22.14 6.34
CA VAL A 522 -5.94 20.98 7.19
C VAL A 522 -7.28 20.47 7.68
N GLN A 523 -7.52 19.18 7.50
CA GLN A 523 -8.56 18.45 8.20
C GLN A 523 -7.91 17.60 9.28
N THR A 524 -8.41 17.69 10.52
CA THR A 524 -7.93 16.87 11.62
C THR A 524 -8.49 15.45 11.55
N TYR A 525 -7.93 14.50 12.32
CA TYR A 525 -8.52 13.16 12.40
C TYR A 525 -9.96 13.14 12.92
N ALA A 526 -10.36 14.12 13.74
CA ALA A 526 -11.75 14.29 14.19
C ALA A 526 -12.66 14.97 13.12
N GLY A 527 -12.12 15.30 11.95
CA GLY A 527 -12.86 15.88 10.82
C GLY A 527 -12.96 17.41 10.83
N GLU A 528 -12.38 18.10 11.81
CA GLU A 528 -12.39 19.57 11.85
C GLU A 528 -11.50 20.14 10.75
N THR A 529 -12.03 21.10 9.97
CA THR A 529 -11.31 21.67 8.82
C THR A 529 -11.01 23.15 9.05
N ASN A 530 -9.74 23.53 8.91
CA ASN A 530 -9.26 24.90 9.12
C ASN A 530 -8.23 25.30 8.04
N VAL A 531 -8.18 26.60 7.74
CA VAL A 531 -7.20 27.17 6.80
C VAL A 531 -6.00 27.71 7.58
N PHE A 532 -4.80 27.34 7.15
CA PHE A 532 -3.54 27.76 7.75
C PHE A 532 -2.57 28.31 6.71
N SER A 533 -1.57 29.06 7.17
CA SER A 533 -0.44 29.45 6.32
C SER A 533 0.55 28.28 6.20
N GLY A 534 0.63 27.69 5.02
CA GLY A 534 1.73 26.85 4.58
C GLY A 534 2.81 27.66 3.84
N LYS A 535 3.75 26.94 3.24
CA LYS A 535 4.85 27.50 2.44
C LYS A 535 5.02 26.74 1.14
N VAL A 536 5.35 27.42 0.05
CA VAL A 536 5.70 26.76 -1.21
C VAL A 536 6.93 25.86 -1.00
N PHE A 537 6.79 24.59 -1.36
CA PHE A 537 7.88 23.61 -1.39
C PHE A 537 8.41 23.42 -2.81
N SER A 538 7.52 23.35 -3.79
CA SER A 538 7.83 23.17 -5.21
C SER A 538 6.74 23.81 -6.05
N TRP A 539 7.08 24.32 -7.24
CA TRP A 539 6.10 24.92 -8.13
C TRP A 539 6.46 24.76 -9.61
N ARG A 540 5.42 24.88 -10.44
CA ARG A 540 5.51 24.92 -11.90
C ARG A 540 4.73 26.12 -12.41
N ASP A 541 5.37 26.93 -13.24
CA ASP A 541 4.73 28.08 -13.88
C ASP A 541 3.94 27.63 -15.12
N CYS A 542 2.63 27.88 -15.12
CA CYS A 542 1.68 27.51 -16.17
C CYS A 542 1.20 28.72 -16.99
N GLY A 543 1.94 29.83 -16.95
CA GLY A 543 1.68 31.06 -17.69
C GLY A 543 0.72 32.02 -16.98
N THR A 544 -0.52 31.61 -16.75
CA THR A 544 -1.54 32.46 -16.08
C THR A 544 -1.78 32.10 -14.62
N TYR A 545 -1.23 30.98 -14.17
CA TYR A 545 -1.27 30.46 -12.82
C TYR A 545 -0.01 29.63 -12.57
N ALA A 546 0.20 29.21 -11.33
CA ALA A 546 1.17 28.20 -10.96
C ALA A 546 0.48 26.97 -10.37
N GLU A 547 1.05 25.79 -10.64
CA GLU A 547 0.82 24.61 -9.81
C GLU A 547 1.81 24.65 -8.65
N VAL A 548 1.32 24.49 -7.43
CA VAL A 548 2.10 24.61 -6.20
C VAL A 548 1.93 23.36 -5.37
N ILE A 549 3.05 22.80 -4.91
CA ILE A 549 3.10 21.86 -3.80
C ILE A 549 3.51 22.66 -2.57
N ALA A 550 2.67 22.67 -1.54
CA ALA A 550 2.96 23.36 -0.30
C ALA A 550 3.42 22.39 0.79
N ARG A 551 4.26 22.88 1.68
CA ARG A 551 4.58 22.24 2.96
C ARG A 551 3.84 22.90 4.11
N TYR A 552 3.38 22.07 5.04
CA TYR A 552 2.78 22.47 6.32
C TYR A 552 3.56 21.78 7.45
N THR A 553 3.84 22.52 8.53
CA THR A 553 4.58 21.99 9.67
C THR A 553 3.64 21.84 10.86
N GLU A 554 3.45 20.61 11.30
CA GLU A 554 2.76 20.29 12.55
C GLU A 554 3.81 19.93 13.61
N ALA A 555 3.90 20.75 14.66
CA ALA A 555 4.96 20.68 15.65
C ALA A 555 6.36 20.73 15.01
N GLU A 556 7.01 19.59 14.78
CA GLU A 556 8.32 19.48 14.14
C GLU A 556 8.27 18.73 12.80
N ASP A 557 7.15 18.07 12.48
CA ASP A 557 7.03 17.21 11.29
C ASP A 557 6.48 18.00 10.10
N VAL A 558 7.00 17.71 8.90
CA VAL A 558 6.69 18.42 7.66
C VAL A 558 5.86 17.54 6.74
N LEU A 559 4.65 18.00 6.45
CA LEU A 559 3.67 17.36 5.58
C LEU A 559 3.49 18.16 4.28
N TYR A 560 2.97 17.52 3.25
CA TYR A 560 2.89 18.08 1.90
C TYR A 560 1.48 18.00 1.33
N THR A 561 1.06 19.04 0.61
CA THR A 561 -0.15 18.98 -0.23
C THR A 561 0.16 18.21 -1.52
N ARG A 562 -0.88 17.72 -2.20
CA ARG A 562 -0.80 17.55 -3.67
C ARG A 562 -0.67 18.91 -4.35
N ALA A 563 -0.26 18.90 -5.62
CA ALA A 563 -0.22 20.10 -6.44
C ALA A 563 -1.61 20.75 -6.50
N PHE A 564 -1.67 22.06 -6.28
CA PHE A 564 -2.89 22.85 -6.39
C PHE A 564 -2.63 24.15 -7.13
N ARG A 565 -3.70 24.72 -7.70
CA ARG A 565 -3.64 25.93 -8.51
C ARG A 565 -3.56 27.18 -7.64
N VAL A 566 -2.63 28.07 -7.98
CA VAL A 566 -2.56 29.45 -7.49
C VAL A 566 -2.53 30.40 -8.69
N ASP A 567 -3.52 31.29 -8.81
CA ASP A 567 -3.59 32.23 -9.92
C ASP A 567 -2.58 33.38 -9.77
N TYR A 568 -2.07 33.88 -10.90
CA TYR A 568 -1.28 35.12 -10.87
C TYR A 568 -2.19 36.35 -10.81
N ALA A 569 -1.73 37.39 -10.11
CA ALA A 569 -2.42 38.67 -10.07
C ALA A 569 -2.59 39.23 -11.50
N SER A 570 -3.70 39.91 -11.76
CA SER A 570 -4.08 40.37 -13.11
C SER A 570 -3.07 41.33 -13.78
N SER A 571 -2.15 41.92 -13.02
CA SER A 571 -1.04 42.74 -13.52
C SER A 571 0.09 41.93 -14.17
N ASP A 572 0.15 40.62 -13.90
CA ASP A 572 1.31 39.76 -14.21
C ASP A 572 0.99 38.74 -15.33
N VAL A 573 -0.21 38.82 -15.90
CA VAL A 573 -0.65 38.01 -17.04
C VAL A 573 -0.21 38.70 -18.33
N ASP A 574 0.95 38.33 -18.88
CA ASP A 574 1.39 38.80 -20.19
C ASP A 574 0.55 38.15 -21.30
N ASP A 575 -0.14 38.96 -22.12
CA ASP A 575 -1.00 38.57 -23.27
C ASP A 575 -0.19 38.02 -24.47
N THR A 576 1.02 37.48 -24.24
CA THR A 576 1.86 36.92 -25.30
C THR A 576 1.92 35.40 -25.15
N GLY A 577 0.99 34.71 -25.83
CA GLY A 577 0.80 33.26 -25.81
C GLY A 577 1.95 32.42 -26.40
N LYS A 578 3.17 32.54 -25.84
CA LYS A 578 4.31 31.64 -26.07
C LYS A 578 5.23 31.63 -24.83
N GLY A 579 4.90 30.83 -23.83
CA GLY A 579 5.79 30.54 -22.70
C GLY A 579 5.88 29.03 -22.50
N GLY A 580 7.08 28.45 -22.64
CA GLY A 580 7.32 27.06 -22.26
C GLY A 580 7.24 26.91 -20.74
N CYS A 581 6.71 25.78 -20.27
CA CYS A 581 6.68 25.42 -18.85
C CYS A 581 8.11 25.37 -18.30
N GLY A 582 8.39 26.16 -17.27
CA GLY A 582 9.61 26.07 -16.48
C GLY A 582 9.27 25.60 -15.07
N SER A 583 9.92 24.53 -14.62
CA SER A 583 9.90 24.12 -13.20
C SER A 583 11.06 24.79 -12.45
N ALA A 584 10.84 25.13 -11.18
CA ALA A 584 11.85 25.74 -10.31
C ALA A 584 11.84 25.08 -8.93
N ILE A 585 13.04 24.83 -8.41
CA ILE A 585 13.26 24.01 -7.21
C ILE A 585 14.38 24.67 -6.41
N ASN A 586 14.16 24.88 -5.10
CA ASN A 586 15.17 25.42 -4.17
C ASN A 586 15.86 26.70 -4.68
N GLY A 587 15.10 27.66 -5.22
CA GLY A 587 15.62 28.95 -5.70
C GLY A 587 16.55 28.85 -6.93
N VAL A 588 16.62 27.68 -7.58
CA VAL A 588 17.36 27.49 -8.85
C VAL A 588 16.33 27.23 -9.96
N SER A 589 16.22 28.19 -10.88
CA SER A 589 15.56 27.97 -12.17
C SER A 589 16.31 26.87 -12.92
N CYS A 590 15.65 25.73 -13.18
CA CYS A 590 16.16 24.74 -14.13
C CYS A 590 15.82 25.22 -15.54
N ALA A 591 16.71 26.01 -16.14
CA ALA A 591 16.71 26.17 -17.58
C ALA A 591 17.18 24.85 -18.21
N ALA A 592 16.35 24.24 -19.05
CA ALA A 592 16.70 23.08 -19.86
C ALA A 592 18.03 23.31 -20.59
N ALA A 593 19.10 22.65 -20.14
CA ALA A 593 20.39 22.64 -20.81
C ALA A 593 20.32 21.70 -22.02
N GLY A 594 19.67 22.15 -23.09
CA GLY A 594 19.82 21.57 -24.42
C GLY A 594 21.27 21.77 -24.87
N GLY A 595 22.07 20.69 -24.79
CA GLY A 595 23.45 20.67 -25.25
C GLY A 595 23.55 20.90 -26.76
N ALA A 596 23.82 22.14 -27.16
CA ALA A 596 24.26 22.45 -28.51
C ALA A 596 25.71 21.96 -28.70
N VAL A 597 25.87 20.83 -29.40
CA VAL A 597 27.16 20.36 -29.91
C VAL A 597 27.67 21.34 -30.97
N LEU A 598 28.52 22.27 -30.55
CA LEU A 598 29.33 23.11 -31.44
C LEU A 598 30.73 22.49 -31.55
N SER A 599 30.89 21.56 -32.50
CA SER A 599 32.22 21.09 -32.91
C SER A 599 32.93 22.15 -33.75
N ALA A 600 33.84 22.89 -33.12
CA ALA A 600 34.86 23.66 -33.80
C ALA A 600 35.99 22.73 -34.25
N CYS A 601 36.07 22.41 -35.54
CA CYS A 601 37.28 21.86 -36.18
C CYS A 601 37.99 22.96 -36.97
N LEU A 602 39.14 23.41 -36.46
CA LEU A 602 40.08 24.27 -37.17
C LEU A 602 41.09 23.42 -37.93
N GLY A 603 41.11 23.61 -39.25
CA GLY A 603 42.32 23.59 -40.09
C GLY A 603 42.96 22.25 -40.43
N VAL A 604 43.00 21.91 -41.73
CA VAL A 604 44.16 22.14 -42.61
C VAL A 604 43.91 21.43 -43.96
N CYS A 605 44.42 22.07 -45.02
CA CYS A 605 44.74 21.56 -46.36
C CYS A 605 43.79 21.82 -47.55
N ALA A 606 44.33 22.70 -48.41
CA ALA A 606 44.53 22.51 -49.86
C ALA A 606 43.53 23.16 -50.85
N PHE A 607 44.00 24.30 -51.40
CA PHE A 607 44.11 24.57 -52.84
C PHE A 607 42.99 24.08 -53.78
N ARG A 608 42.20 25.03 -54.36
CA ARG A 608 42.26 25.39 -55.80
C ARG A 608 41.21 26.43 -56.22
N LYS A 609 41.74 27.57 -56.70
CA LYS A 609 41.38 28.29 -57.95
C LYS A 609 39.90 28.59 -58.31
N LYS A 610 39.64 29.90 -58.41
CA LYS A 610 39.05 30.64 -59.56
C LYS A 610 37.64 30.20 -60.03
N ARG A 611 36.64 31.08 -59.88
CA ARG A 611 36.22 32.09 -60.88
C ARG A 611 34.97 32.88 -60.43
N ARG A 612 34.99 34.18 -60.74
CA ARG A 612 33.83 35.08 -60.85
C ARG A 612 32.81 34.55 -61.86
N LYS A 613 31.50 34.69 -61.58
CA LYS A 613 30.59 35.69 -62.18
C LYS A 613 29.12 35.31 -61.96
N GLN A 614 28.35 36.37 -61.70
CA GLN A 614 26.89 36.53 -61.70
C GLN A 614 26.14 35.98 -60.50
#